data_AF-A0AAE9A4E2-F1
#
_entry.id   AF-A0AAE9A4E2-F1
#
_cell.length_a   1.000
_cell.length_b   1.000
_cell.length_c   1.000
_cell.angle_alpha   90.00
_cell.angle_beta   90.00
_cell.angle_gamma   90.00
#
_symmetry.space_group_name_H-M   'P 1'
#
loop_
_entity.id
_entity.type
_entity.pdbx_description
1 polymer ?
#
loop_
_entity_poly.entity_id
_entity_poly.type
_entity_poly.pdbx_seq_one_letter_code
_entity_poly.pdbx_strand_id
1 'polypeptide(L)'
;MYQLLKSVGFTIKDGAEAVAVIRSIQKCDLEKQLDHILKLNEIPTKTMITFGGREHLIEKEIIFKSLQKYQGLKHFNFKSEISNFEKNEILEVFKNQTGASIFVATDNHFQNKKRADLLADGVKSMFSH
;
A
#
# COMPACT_ATOMS: atom_id res chain seq x y z
N MET A 1 -0.49 22.66 -12.57
CA MET A 1 0.18 21.93 -11.46
C MET A 1 -0.68 21.84 -10.20
N TYR A 2 -1.00 22.97 -9.54
CA TYR A 2 -1.90 22.99 -8.37
C TYR A 2 -3.29 22.37 -8.66
N GLN A 3 -3.89 22.71 -9.81
CA GLN A 3 -5.16 22.13 -10.25
C GLN A 3 -5.07 20.64 -10.60
N LEU A 4 -3.90 20.17 -11.07
CA LEU A 4 -3.67 18.75 -11.34
C LEU A 4 -3.71 17.98 -10.02
N LEU A 5 -2.98 18.44 -9.00
CA LEU A 5 -2.94 17.81 -7.67
C LEU A 5 -4.34 17.78 -7.00
N LYS A 6 -5.14 18.84 -7.16
CA LYS A 6 -6.55 18.82 -6.71
C LYS A 6 -7.41 17.83 -7.49
N SER A 7 -7.21 17.71 -8.80
CA SER A 7 -7.98 16.77 -9.64
C SER A 7 -7.71 15.29 -9.30
N VAL A 8 -6.56 15.01 -8.70
CA VAL A 8 -6.15 13.69 -8.18
C VAL A 8 -6.44 13.54 -6.67
N GLY A 9 -7.23 14.45 -6.09
CA GLY A 9 -7.75 14.32 -4.73
C GLY A 9 -6.82 14.79 -3.60
N PHE A 10 -5.67 15.43 -3.90
CA PHE A 10 -4.89 16.09 -2.86
C PHE A 10 -5.58 17.37 -2.40
N THR A 11 -5.75 17.51 -1.09
CA THR A 11 -6.22 18.75 -0.47
C THR A 11 -5.01 19.65 -0.22
N ILE A 12 -4.75 20.58 -1.13
CA ILE A 12 -3.57 21.46 -1.07
C ILE A 12 -4.00 22.90 -0.80
N LYS A 13 -3.40 23.51 0.22
CA LYS A 13 -3.68 24.88 0.68
C LYS A 13 -3.01 25.92 -0.21
N ASP A 14 -1.75 25.71 -0.57
CA ASP A 14 -0.95 26.70 -1.30
C ASP A 14 0.09 26.07 -2.27
N GLY A 15 0.85 26.92 -2.94
CA GLY A 15 1.89 26.50 -3.88
C GLY A 15 3.11 25.84 -3.23
N ALA A 16 3.44 26.17 -1.98
CA ALA A 16 4.58 25.57 -1.28
C ALA A 16 4.29 24.11 -0.92
N GLU A 17 3.07 23.83 -0.45
CA GLU A 17 2.59 22.47 -0.20
C GLU A 17 2.55 21.64 -1.50
N ALA A 18 2.12 22.23 -2.62
CA ALA A 18 2.18 21.57 -3.93
C ALA A 18 3.61 21.18 -4.33
N VAL A 19 4.59 22.06 -4.14
CA VAL A 19 6.00 21.77 -4.43
C VAL A 19 6.55 20.68 -3.51
N ALA A 20 6.17 20.68 -2.22
CA ALA A 20 6.57 19.64 -1.28
C ALA A 20 6.03 18.26 -1.69
N VAL A 21 4.74 18.17 -2.06
CA VAL A 21 4.11 16.93 -2.56
C VAL A 21 4.85 16.41 -3.78
N ILE A 22 5.16 17.26 -4.76
CA ILE A 22 5.87 16.85 -5.98
C ILE A 22 7.28 16.36 -5.66
N ARG A 23 8.02 17.08 -4.81
CA ARG A 23 9.37 16.64 -4.39
C ARG A 23 9.33 15.28 -3.70
N SER A 24 8.30 15.01 -2.92
CA SER A 24 8.11 13.70 -2.28
C SER A 24 7.82 12.62 -3.32
N ILE A 25 6.91 12.88 -4.27
CA ILE A 25 6.63 11.93 -5.38
C ILE A 25 7.89 11.63 -6.17
N GLN A 26 8.71 12.64 -6.51
CA GLN A 26 9.98 12.45 -7.23
C GLN A 26 11.03 11.63 -6.45
N LYS A 27 10.88 11.51 -5.13
CA LYS A 27 11.73 10.68 -4.27
C LYS A 27 11.16 9.26 -4.07
N CYS A 28 9.91 9.01 -4.45
CA CYS A 28 9.27 7.69 -4.44
C CYS A 28 9.64 6.84 -5.66
N ASP A 29 10.78 7.11 -6.29
CA ASP A 29 11.32 6.30 -7.39
C ASP A 29 11.71 4.91 -6.88
N LEU A 30 11.30 3.86 -7.60
CA LEU A 30 11.48 2.46 -7.21
C LEU A 30 12.96 2.11 -7.01
N GLU A 31 13.86 2.64 -7.84
CA GLU A 31 15.30 2.41 -7.71
C GLU A 31 15.82 2.91 -6.36
N LYS A 32 15.34 4.07 -5.90
CA LYS A 32 15.73 4.65 -4.61
C LYS A 32 15.07 3.95 -3.42
N GLN A 33 13.94 3.26 -3.64
CA GLN A 33 13.25 2.50 -2.60
C GLN A 33 13.84 1.10 -2.40
N LEU A 34 14.60 0.56 -3.36
CA LEU A 34 15.10 -0.82 -3.31
C LEU A 34 15.95 -1.10 -2.06
N ASP A 35 16.88 -0.20 -1.72
CA ASP A 35 17.74 -0.36 -0.53
C ASP A 35 16.92 -0.46 0.77
N HIS A 36 15.80 0.25 0.85
CA HIS A 36 14.91 0.19 2.00
C HIS A 36 14.14 -1.13 2.06
N ILE A 37 13.69 -1.65 0.91
CA ILE A 37 13.01 -2.95 0.81
C ILE A 37 13.96 -4.07 1.22
N LEU A 38 15.21 -4.05 0.74
CA LEU A 38 16.22 -5.05 1.09
C LEU A 38 16.50 -5.06 2.60
N LYS A 39 16.69 -3.88 3.20
CA LYS A 39 16.85 -3.75 4.66
C LYS A 39 15.62 -4.25 5.42
N LEU A 40 14.42 -4.01 4.92
CA LEU A 40 13.19 -4.50 5.57
C LEU A 40 13.13 -6.03 5.57
N ASN A 41 13.58 -6.69 4.50
CA ASN A 41 13.62 -8.16 4.41
C ASN A 41 14.60 -8.80 5.41
N GLU A 42 15.65 -8.08 5.82
CA GLU A 42 16.65 -8.57 6.79
C GLU A 42 16.17 -8.49 8.25
N ILE A 43 15.11 -7.72 8.51
CA ILE A 43 14.59 -7.48 9.85
C ILE A 43 13.33 -8.33 10.03
N PRO A 44 13.10 -8.97 11.20
CA PRO A 44 11.87 -9.73 11.48
C PRO A 44 10.66 -8.79 11.67
N THR A 45 10.25 -8.12 10.59
CA THR A 45 9.16 -7.14 10.57
C THR A 45 7.92 -7.72 9.92
N LYS A 46 6.78 -7.61 10.59
CA LYS A 46 5.49 -7.92 9.96
C LYS A 46 5.07 -6.80 9.01
N THR A 47 4.78 -7.14 7.77
CA THR A 47 4.56 -6.18 6.68
C THR A 47 3.18 -6.35 6.05
N MET A 48 2.42 -5.26 5.92
CA MET A 48 1.17 -5.21 5.18
C MET A 48 1.24 -4.12 4.13
N ILE A 49 1.04 -4.50 2.87
CA ILE A 49 1.08 -3.57 1.73
C ILE A 49 -0.30 -3.57 1.07
N THR A 50 -0.93 -2.40 0.95
CA THR A 50 -2.27 -2.28 0.34
C THR A 50 -2.24 -1.30 -0.82
N PHE A 51 -2.87 -1.66 -1.95
CA PHE A 51 -2.90 -0.78 -3.13
C PHE A 51 -4.07 -1.10 -4.07
N GLY A 52 -4.57 -0.05 -4.72
CA GLY A 52 -5.75 -0.10 -5.58
C GLY A 52 -5.42 -0.18 -7.07
N GLY A 53 -6.34 -0.74 -7.87
CA GLY A 53 -6.18 -0.84 -9.32
C GLY A 53 -6.53 0.42 -10.10
N ARG A 54 -7.29 1.35 -9.50
CA ARG A 54 -7.61 2.68 -10.03
C ARG A 54 -6.76 3.76 -9.34
N GLU A 55 -5.57 3.36 -8.89
CA GLU A 55 -4.54 4.28 -8.44
C GLU A 55 -4.08 5.13 -9.63
N HIS A 56 -4.11 6.45 -9.46
CA HIS A 56 -3.77 7.41 -10.52
C HIS A 56 -2.47 8.15 -10.22
N LEU A 57 -1.86 7.92 -9.05
CA LEU A 57 -0.59 8.51 -8.66
C LEU A 57 0.61 7.59 -8.91
N ILE A 58 0.38 6.27 -8.85
CA ILE A 58 1.41 5.26 -9.04
C ILE A 58 0.87 4.21 -9.99
N GLU A 59 1.59 4.00 -11.09
CA GLU A 59 1.25 2.99 -12.08
C GLU A 59 1.24 1.60 -11.45
N LYS A 60 0.22 0.81 -11.77
CA LYS A 60 0.01 -0.53 -11.24
C LYS A 60 1.26 -1.40 -11.41
N GLU A 61 1.88 -1.34 -12.58
CA GLU A 61 3.06 -2.10 -12.97
C GLU A 61 4.26 -1.81 -12.06
N ILE A 62 4.42 -0.56 -11.60
CA ILE A 62 5.50 -0.16 -10.69
C ILE A 62 5.30 -0.85 -9.33
N ILE A 63 4.06 -0.90 -8.82
CA ILE A 63 3.75 -1.55 -7.55
C ILE A 63 3.99 -3.06 -7.64
N PHE A 64 3.52 -3.72 -8.70
CA PHE A 64 3.77 -5.16 -8.88
C PHE A 64 5.27 -5.47 -9.03
N LYS A 65 6.04 -4.63 -9.72
CA LYS A 65 7.51 -4.76 -9.78
C LYS A 65 8.16 -4.57 -8.41
N SER A 66 7.65 -3.67 -7.57
CA SER A 66 8.17 -3.47 -6.21
C SER A 66 7.88 -4.66 -5.32
N LEU A 67 6.67 -5.25 -5.41
CA LEU A 67 6.28 -6.42 -4.62
C LEU A 67 7.19 -7.62 -4.82
N GLN A 68 7.74 -7.81 -6.02
CA GLN A 68 8.71 -8.87 -6.32
C GLN A 68 10.02 -8.74 -5.52
N LYS A 69 10.28 -7.57 -4.91
CA LYS A 69 11.48 -7.31 -4.09
C LYS A 69 11.26 -7.60 -2.61
N TYR A 70 10.01 -7.71 -2.16
CA TYR A 70 9.69 -8.08 -0.78
C TYR A 70 9.71 -9.60 -0.61
N GLN A 71 10.21 -10.06 0.53
CA GLN A 71 10.23 -11.48 0.89
C GLN A 71 9.11 -11.81 1.90
N GLY A 72 8.60 -13.04 1.84
CA GLY A 72 7.64 -13.55 2.83
C GLY A 72 6.23 -12.96 2.76
N LEU A 73 5.86 -12.33 1.64
CA LEU A 73 4.51 -11.80 1.42
C LEU A 73 3.58 -12.85 0.79
N LYS A 74 2.41 -13.07 1.40
CA LYS A 74 1.27 -13.68 0.70
C LYS A 74 0.51 -12.64 -0.11
N HIS A 75 0.33 -12.88 -1.41
CA HIS A 75 -0.32 -11.93 -2.31
C HIS A 75 -1.82 -12.25 -2.46
N PHE A 76 -2.68 -11.30 -2.10
CA PHE A 76 -4.12 -11.35 -2.32
C PHE A 76 -4.51 -10.37 -3.42
N ASN A 77 -5.23 -10.87 -4.42
CA ASN A 77 -5.63 -10.09 -5.60
C ASN A 77 -7.15 -10.16 -5.80
N PHE A 78 -7.85 -9.12 -5.39
CA PHE A 78 -9.31 -9.05 -5.48
C PHE A 78 -9.74 -8.19 -6.68
N LYS A 79 -10.81 -8.63 -7.35
CA LYS A 79 -11.42 -7.86 -8.44
C LYS A 79 -12.32 -6.73 -7.92
N SER A 80 -12.92 -6.90 -6.74
CA SER A 80 -13.89 -5.95 -6.18
C SER A 80 -13.83 -5.95 -4.64
N GLU A 81 -14.97 -6.11 -3.96
CA GLU A 81 -14.98 -6.07 -2.50
C GLU A 81 -14.36 -7.32 -1.87
N ILE A 82 -13.86 -7.13 -0.65
CA ILE A 82 -13.30 -8.20 0.19
C ILE A 82 -14.42 -8.65 1.13
N SER A 83 -14.80 -9.91 1.05
CA SER A 83 -15.75 -10.53 1.96
C SER A 83 -15.16 -10.70 3.36
N ASN A 84 -16.01 -10.93 4.36
CA ASN A 84 -15.55 -11.22 5.73
C ASN A 84 -14.69 -12.50 5.79
N PHE A 85 -14.96 -13.48 4.94
CA PHE A 85 -14.15 -14.70 4.85
C PHE A 85 -12.73 -14.37 4.36
N GLU A 86 -12.61 -13.67 3.23
CA GLU A 86 -11.32 -13.26 2.67
C GLU A 86 -10.56 -12.33 3.62
N LYS A 87 -11.27 -11.44 4.33
CA LYS A 87 -10.69 -10.63 5.39
C LYS A 87 -10.04 -11.49 6.47
N ASN A 88 -10.74 -12.51 6.98
CA ASN A 88 -10.18 -13.42 7.97
C ASN A 88 -8.95 -14.17 7.43
N GLU A 89 -8.97 -14.63 6.17
CA GLU A 89 -7.80 -15.26 5.55
C GLU A 89 -6.57 -14.35 5.51
N ILE A 90 -6.76 -13.05 5.26
CA ILE A 90 -5.68 -12.05 5.31
C ILE A 90 -5.14 -11.94 6.74
N LEU A 91 -6.02 -11.85 7.75
CA LEU A 91 -5.62 -11.68 9.14
C LEU A 91 -4.84 -12.90 9.68
N GLU A 92 -5.21 -14.10 9.26
CA GLU A 92 -4.52 -15.35 9.65
C GLU A 92 -3.09 -15.44 9.13
N VAL A 93 -2.74 -14.72 8.05
CA VAL A 93 -1.36 -14.68 7.52
C VAL A 93 -0.38 -14.23 8.59
N PHE A 94 -0.76 -13.25 9.42
CA PHE A 94 0.13 -12.69 10.44
C PHE A 94 0.37 -13.60 11.64
N LYS A 95 -0.26 -14.79 11.70
CA LYS A 95 0.08 -15.82 12.69
C LYS A 95 1.32 -16.63 12.30
N ASN A 96 1.48 -16.93 11.01
CA ASN A 96 2.49 -17.87 10.53
C ASN A 96 3.48 -17.26 9.52
N GLN A 97 3.16 -16.11 8.94
CA GLN A 97 4.00 -15.43 7.95
C GLN A 97 4.34 -14.00 8.38
N THR A 98 5.38 -13.47 7.73
CA THR A 98 5.88 -12.12 7.98
C THR A 98 5.14 -11.07 7.18
N GLY A 99 4.29 -11.39 6.20
CA GLY A 99 3.47 -10.33 5.61
C GLY A 99 2.44 -10.72 4.56
N ALA A 100 1.65 -9.72 4.19
CA ALA A 100 0.64 -9.82 3.15
C ALA A 100 0.64 -8.59 2.24
N SER A 101 0.37 -8.78 0.95
CA SER A 101 0.02 -7.69 0.05
C SER A 101 -1.43 -7.84 -0.41
N ILE A 102 -2.21 -6.77 -0.38
CA ILE A 102 -3.63 -6.77 -0.71
C ILE A 102 -3.89 -5.79 -1.86
N PHE A 103 -4.19 -6.36 -3.02
CA PHE A 103 -4.59 -5.63 -4.21
C PHE A 103 -6.10 -5.66 -4.38
N VAL A 104 -6.71 -4.50 -4.66
CA VAL A 104 -8.12 -4.43 -5.04
C VAL A 104 -8.32 -3.62 -6.32
N ALA A 105 -8.79 -4.27 -7.37
CA ALA A 105 -8.85 -3.66 -8.70
C ALA A 105 -9.80 -2.45 -8.80
N THR A 106 -10.87 -2.40 -8.00
CA THR A 106 -11.85 -1.31 -8.00
C THR A 106 -11.48 -0.13 -7.11
N ASP A 107 -10.47 -0.28 -6.25
CA ASP A 107 -10.07 0.76 -5.32
C ASP A 107 -9.10 1.76 -5.97
N ASN A 108 -9.03 2.96 -5.38
CA ASN A 108 -8.14 4.05 -5.79
C ASN A 108 -7.14 4.39 -4.68
N HIS A 109 -6.45 5.52 -4.81
CA HIS A 109 -5.48 6.01 -3.81
C HIS A 109 -6.00 6.07 -2.38
N PHE A 110 -7.31 6.28 -2.20
CA PHE A 110 -7.95 6.38 -0.89
C PHE A 110 -8.42 5.02 -0.35
N GLN A 111 -7.85 3.91 -0.81
CA GLN A 111 -8.13 2.57 -0.30
C GLN A 111 -7.98 2.49 1.22
N ASN A 112 -7.00 3.19 1.80
CA ASN A 112 -6.79 3.24 3.24
C ASN A 112 -7.99 3.81 4.01
N LYS A 113 -8.73 4.76 3.42
CA LYS A 113 -9.99 5.28 4.00
C LYS A 113 -11.12 4.28 3.83
N LYS A 114 -11.23 3.68 2.63
CA LYS A 114 -12.30 2.72 2.31
C LYS A 114 -12.18 1.42 3.12
N ARG A 115 -10.96 0.98 3.42
CA ARG A 115 -10.65 -0.29 4.10
C ARG A 115 -9.96 -0.07 5.45
N ALA A 116 -10.34 1.00 6.15
CA ALA A 116 -9.75 1.35 7.44
C ALA A 116 -9.92 0.23 8.48
N ASP A 117 -11.03 -0.49 8.41
CA ASP A 117 -11.32 -1.65 9.26
C ASP A 117 -10.32 -2.80 9.01
N LEU A 118 -10.05 -3.14 7.75
CA LEU A 118 -9.05 -4.15 7.39
C LEU A 118 -7.65 -3.74 7.86
N LEU A 119 -7.28 -2.47 7.70
CA LEU A 119 -5.99 -1.97 8.17
C LEU A 119 -5.87 -2.07 9.69
N ALA A 120 -6.89 -1.62 10.43
CA ALA A 120 -6.89 -1.67 11.89
C ALA A 120 -6.82 -3.11 12.41
N ASP A 121 -7.62 -4.02 11.85
CA ASP A 121 -7.63 -5.43 12.22
C ASP A 121 -6.31 -6.12 11.82
N GLY A 122 -5.74 -5.76 10.68
CA GLY A 122 -4.44 -6.23 10.21
C GLY A 122 -3.33 -5.88 11.20
N VAL A 123 -3.26 -4.61 11.61
CA VAL A 123 -2.32 -4.15 12.65
C VAL A 123 -2.55 -4.91 13.95
N LYS A 124 -3.79 -5.05 14.39
CA LYS A 124 -4.11 -5.81 15.61
C LYS A 124 -3.63 -7.27 15.51
N SER A 125 -3.83 -7.94 14.37
CA SER A 125 -3.39 -9.32 14.14
C SER A 125 -1.87 -9.47 14.15
N MET A 126 -1.13 -8.46 13.71
CA MET A 126 0.33 -8.46 13.78
C MET A 126 0.85 -8.52 15.22
N PHE A 127 0.19 -7.82 16.15
CA PHE A 127 0.58 -7.72 17.56
C PHE A 127 -0.12 -8.74 18.48
N SER A 128 -1.18 -9.40 18.01
CA SER A 128 -1.89 -10.42 18.79
C SER A 128 -1.13 -11.74 18.76
N HIS A 129 0.00 -11.83 19.47
CA HIS A 129 0.77 -13.05 19.74
C HIS A 129 1.38 -13.01 21.13
#